data_AF-A0A7V1XXH6-F1
#
_entry.id   AF-A0A7V1XXH6-F1
#
_cell.length_a   1.000
_cell.length_b   1.000
_cell.length_c   1.000
_cell.angle_alpha   90.00
_cell.angle_beta   90.00
_cell.angle_gamma   90.00
#
_symmetry.space_group_name_H-M   'P 1'
#
loop_
_entity.id
_entity.type
_entity.pdbx_description
1 polymer ?
#
loop_
_entity_poly.entity_id
_entity_poly.type
_entity_poly.pdbx_seq_one_letter_code
_entity_poly.pdbx_strand_id
1 'polypeptide(L)'
;MTAVLVCLAIGALAQNGRQEFIFRTHTPMGGDALILMPAKQKLQVLATLEAKELEGVRQINDGRDQYLRGPDGEPFRYYPRELRFRFSIGKKVAYIEKNPLPVETTDSPDEFQSNLRFQLKIFQGLRMELVEPEEARIIGVPKNIPYHERIYVVRFKLPRDVPADERMKLEVYDRNGVQVAKFHVQLLN
;
A
#
# COMPACT_ATOMS: atom_id res chain seq x y z
N MET A 1 35.38 28.82 -6.16
CA MET A 1 36.26 27.95 -5.36
C MET A 1 35.39 26.91 -4.68
N THR A 2 35.52 25.60 -4.80
CA THR A 2 36.29 24.69 -5.67
C THR A 2 35.54 23.37 -5.56
N ALA A 3 35.17 22.74 -6.67
CA ALA A 3 34.62 21.39 -6.68
C ALA A 3 35.75 20.38 -6.39
N VAL A 4 35.50 19.41 -5.52
CA VAL A 4 36.37 18.21 -5.40
C VAL A 4 35.48 17.00 -5.57
N LEU A 5 35.55 16.46 -6.78
CA LEU A 5 35.03 15.16 -7.21
C LEU A 5 36.07 14.11 -6.81
N VAL A 6 35.72 13.16 -5.94
CA VAL A 6 36.50 11.94 -5.72
C VAL A 6 35.71 10.77 -6.28
N CYS A 7 36.08 10.35 -7.49
CA CYS A 7 35.75 9.04 -8.03
C CYS A 7 36.57 7.99 -7.29
N LEU A 8 35.94 7.24 -6.39
CA LEU A 8 36.43 5.91 -6.01
C LEU A 8 35.63 4.88 -6.81
N ALA A 9 36.22 4.49 -7.93
CA ALA A 9 35.85 3.32 -8.70
C ALA A 9 36.19 2.08 -7.87
N ILE A 10 35.23 1.58 -7.10
CA ILE A 10 35.24 0.21 -6.62
C ILE A 10 34.60 -0.61 -7.74
N GLY A 11 35.40 -1.44 -8.40
CA GLY A 11 34.94 -2.35 -9.44
C GLY A 11 33.80 -3.22 -8.92
N ALA A 12 32.58 -2.93 -9.35
CA ALA A 12 31.47 -3.85 -9.22
C ALA A 12 31.65 -4.93 -10.30
N LEU A 13 32.23 -6.07 -9.90
CA LEU A 13 31.91 -7.32 -10.56
C LEU A 13 30.38 -7.45 -10.48
N ALA A 14 29.71 -7.26 -11.61
CA ALA A 14 28.29 -7.51 -11.75
C ALA A 14 28.02 -8.95 -11.35
N GLN A 15 27.57 -9.16 -10.11
CA GLN A 15 26.88 -10.39 -9.79
C GLN A 15 25.56 -10.33 -10.58
N ASN A 16 25.54 -11.00 -11.73
CA ASN A 16 24.31 -11.47 -12.39
C ASN A 16 23.65 -12.53 -11.49
N GLY A 17 23.37 -12.15 -10.24
CA GLY A 17 22.74 -12.97 -9.24
C GLY A 17 21.24 -12.87 -9.43
N ARG A 18 20.61 -13.99 -9.76
CA ARG A 18 19.15 -14.14 -9.70
C ARG A 18 18.67 -13.59 -8.34
N GLN A 19 17.85 -12.55 -8.37
CA GLN A 19 17.21 -12.01 -7.18
C GLN A 19 15.86 -12.69 -6.99
N GLU A 20 15.56 -13.05 -5.75
CA GLU A 20 14.31 -13.70 -5.40
C GLU A 20 13.69 -13.01 -4.19
N PHE A 21 12.43 -12.61 -4.33
CA PHE A 21 11.60 -12.10 -3.24
C PHE A 21 10.46 -13.08 -2.99
N ILE A 22 10.22 -13.41 -1.72
CA ILE A 22 9.17 -14.34 -1.31
C ILE A 22 8.06 -13.56 -0.62
N PHE A 23 6.88 -13.57 -1.22
CA PHE A 23 5.70 -12.96 -0.63
C PHE A 23 5.24 -13.72 0.61
N ARG A 24 4.73 -12.94 1.56
CA ARG A 24 4.11 -13.42 2.79
C ARG A 24 2.65 -13.05 2.78
N THR A 25 1.87 -13.80 3.56
CA THR A 25 0.44 -13.58 3.78
C THR A 25 0.15 -12.11 4.12
N HIS A 26 1.05 -11.47 4.87
CA HIS A 26 0.99 -10.05 5.21
C HIS A 26 2.14 -9.33 4.50
N THR A 27 1.81 -8.54 3.48
CA THR A 27 2.79 -7.77 2.70
C THR A 27 2.63 -6.28 3.00
N PRO A 28 3.64 -5.62 3.58
CA PRO A 28 3.60 -4.17 3.82
C PRO A 28 3.50 -3.41 2.49
N MET A 29 2.54 -2.49 2.39
CA MET A 29 2.34 -1.66 1.21
C MET A 29 2.98 -0.27 1.35
N GLY A 30 3.48 0.05 2.54
CA GLY A 30 4.08 1.33 2.89
C GLY A 30 3.26 2.12 3.90
N GLY A 31 3.72 3.34 4.16
CA GLY A 31 3.05 4.30 5.02
C GLY A 31 3.17 5.71 4.48
N ASP A 32 2.37 6.62 5.01
CA ASP A 32 2.35 8.04 4.67
C ASP A 32 2.10 8.86 5.94
N ALA A 33 2.31 10.17 5.88
CA ALA A 33 1.98 11.08 6.98
C ALA A 33 1.07 12.21 6.50
N LEU A 34 0.15 12.59 7.37
CA LEU A 34 -0.84 13.62 7.14
C LEU A 34 -0.70 14.70 8.21
N ILE A 35 -1.01 15.93 7.86
CA ILE A 35 -1.23 17.01 8.83
C ILE A 35 -2.61 17.61 8.61
N LEU A 36 -3.48 17.46 9.61
CA LEU A 36 -4.83 18.00 9.58
C LEU A 36 -4.78 19.50 9.86
N MET A 37 -5.29 20.29 8.93
CA MET A 37 -5.35 21.74 9.00
C MET A 37 -6.79 22.18 9.29
N PRO A 38 -7.01 23.22 10.10
CA PRO A 38 -6.00 24.13 10.67
C PRO A 38 -5.40 23.67 12.00
N ALA A 39 -5.87 22.56 12.59
CA ALA A 39 -5.45 22.11 13.92
C ALA A 39 -3.97 21.70 14.04
N LYS A 40 -3.26 21.55 12.91
CA LYS A 40 -1.86 21.09 12.79
C LYS A 40 -1.63 19.72 13.45
N GLN A 41 -2.66 18.88 13.49
CA GLN A 41 -2.57 17.56 14.07
C GLN A 41 -1.92 16.60 13.07
N LYS A 42 -0.75 16.03 13.44
CA LYS A 42 -0.09 15.01 12.62
C LYS A 42 -0.74 13.64 12.85
N LEU A 43 -0.95 12.93 11.75
CA LEU A 43 -1.36 11.53 11.71
C LEU A 43 -0.39 10.76 10.82
N GLN A 44 -0.23 9.47 11.08
CA GLN A 44 0.51 8.56 10.23
C GLN A 44 -0.41 7.44 9.80
N VAL A 45 -0.22 6.96 8.58
CA VAL A 45 -0.98 5.86 8.00
C VAL A 45 -0.05 4.74 7.60
N LEU A 46 -0.53 3.51 7.71
CA LEU A 46 0.16 2.29 7.25
C LEU A 46 -0.85 1.40 6.56
N ALA A 47 -0.48 0.82 5.42
CA ALA A 47 -1.26 -0.19 4.74
C ALA A 47 -0.50 -1.51 4.64
N THR A 48 -1.21 -2.61 4.88
CA THR A 48 -0.72 -3.98 4.71
C THR A 48 -1.73 -4.74 3.87
N LEU A 49 -1.27 -5.43 2.82
CA LEU A 49 -2.07 -6.38 2.07
C LEU A 49 -2.06 -7.73 2.81
N GLU A 50 -3.23 -8.29 3.03
CA GLU A 50 -3.47 -9.61 3.61
C GLU A 50 -4.05 -10.53 2.52
N ALA A 51 -3.25 -11.46 2.00
CA ALA A 51 -3.68 -12.43 1.00
C ALA A 51 -2.95 -13.76 1.21
N LYS A 52 -3.66 -14.80 1.63
CA LYS A 52 -3.08 -16.12 1.95
C LYS A 52 -2.52 -16.80 0.71
N GLU A 53 -3.14 -16.56 -0.42
CA GLU A 53 -2.77 -17.07 -1.74
C GLU A 53 -1.42 -16.53 -2.23
N LEU A 54 -0.91 -15.46 -1.61
CA LEU A 54 0.44 -14.95 -1.87
C LEU A 54 1.52 -15.63 -1.01
N GLU A 55 1.17 -16.42 0.01
CA GLU A 55 2.18 -17.06 0.86
C GLU A 55 3.08 -17.99 0.04
N GLY A 56 4.38 -17.70 0.06
CA GLY A 56 5.37 -18.52 -0.65
C GLY A 56 5.41 -18.27 -2.16
N VAL A 57 4.61 -17.33 -2.70
CA VAL A 57 4.80 -16.86 -4.07
C VAL A 57 6.17 -16.21 -4.18
N ARG A 58 6.91 -16.58 -5.22
CA ARG A 58 8.27 -16.11 -5.49
C ARG A 58 8.28 -15.20 -6.69
N GLN A 59 8.74 -13.97 -6.49
CA GLN A 59 9.12 -13.06 -7.55
C GLN A 59 10.59 -13.32 -7.89
N ILE A 60 10.84 -13.78 -9.10
CA ILE A 60 12.17 -14.11 -9.59
C ILE A 60 12.55 -13.06 -10.64
N ASN A 61 13.72 -12.47 -10.48
CA ASN A 61 14.37 -11.61 -11.45
C ASN A 61 15.71 -12.24 -11.83
N ASP A 62 15.85 -12.67 -13.09
CA ASP A 62 17.06 -13.31 -13.61
C ASP A 62 17.98 -12.35 -14.39
N GLY A 63 17.69 -11.04 -14.31
CA GLY A 63 18.41 -9.98 -15.01
C GLY A 63 17.85 -9.66 -16.40
N ARG A 64 17.05 -10.55 -17.00
CA ARG A 64 16.39 -10.33 -18.29
C ARG A 64 14.88 -10.21 -18.12
N ASP A 65 14.30 -11.16 -17.39
CA ASP A 65 12.88 -11.33 -17.22
C ASP A 65 12.51 -11.31 -15.73
N GLN A 66 11.29 -10.86 -15.46
CA GLN A 66 10.70 -10.90 -14.14
C GLN A 66 9.40 -11.68 -14.18
N TYR A 67 9.26 -12.68 -13.32
CA TYR A 67 8.09 -13.54 -13.30
C TYR A 67 7.78 -14.06 -11.89
N LEU A 68 6.55 -14.54 -11.71
CA LEU A 68 6.07 -15.10 -10.46
C LEU A 68 5.91 -16.61 -10.54
N ARG A 69 6.32 -17.31 -9.49
CA ARG A 69 6.07 -18.75 -9.30
C ARG A 69 5.37 -18.99 -7.97
N GLY A 70 4.40 -19.89 -7.97
CA GLY A 70 3.77 -20.39 -6.75
C GLY A 70 4.75 -21.18 -5.86
N PRO A 71 4.32 -21.53 -4.64
CA PRO A 71 5.10 -22.35 -3.72
C PRO A 71 5.37 -23.77 -4.27
N ASP A 72 4.49 -24.27 -5.14
CA ASP A 72 4.63 -25.52 -5.89
C ASP A 72 5.55 -25.43 -7.12
N GLY A 73 5.96 -24.22 -7.51
CA GLY A 73 6.75 -23.96 -8.71
C GLY A 73 5.93 -23.66 -9.96
N GLU A 74 4.61 -23.70 -9.90
CA GLU A 74 3.74 -23.38 -11.03
C GLU A 74 3.73 -21.86 -11.32
N PRO A 75 3.44 -21.42 -12.56
CA PRO A 75 3.32 -20.00 -12.86
C PRO A 75 2.19 -19.33 -12.07
N PHE A 76 2.50 -18.26 -11.33
CA PHE A 76 1.50 -17.45 -10.64
C PHE A 76 1.10 -16.27 -11.53
N ARG A 77 -0.04 -16.39 -12.23
CA ARG A 77 -0.39 -15.47 -13.33
C ARG A 77 -1.38 -14.37 -12.99
N TYR A 78 -2.15 -14.54 -11.91
CA TYR A 78 -3.25 -13.64 -11.58
C TYR A 78 -3.22 -13.28 -10.10
N TYR A 79 -3.70 -12.09 -9.77
CA TYR A 79 -3.96 -11.71 -8.39
C TYR A 79 -5.00 -12.63 -7.73
N PRO A 80 -4.94 -12.80 -6.40
CA PRO A 80 -6.01 -13.43 -5.64
C PRO A 80 -7.35 -12.72 -5.89
N ARG A 81 -8.43 -13.50 -5.97
CA ARG A 81 -9.76 -12.96 -6.31
C ARG A 81 -10.34 -12.03 -5.23
N GLU A 82 -9.93 -12.26 -3.99
CA GLU A 82 -10.21 -11.40 -2.85
C GLU A 82 -8.90 -10.74 -2.41
N LEU A 83 -8.91 -9.42 -2.24
CA LEU A 83 -7.83 -8.68 -1.61
C LEU A 83 -8.33 -8.08 -0.30
N ARG A 84 -7.62 -8.33 0.79
CA ARG A 84 -7.90 -7.73 2.09
C ARG A 84 -6.78 -6.78 2.46
N PHE A 85 -7.12 -5.60 2.93
CA PHE A 85 -6.17 -4.62 3.40
C PHE A 85 -6.42 -4.34 4.87
N ARG A 86 -5.33 -4.31 5.64
CA ARG A 86 -5.31 -3.75 6.98
C ARG A 86 -4.69 -2.36 6.89
N PHE A 87 -5.48 -1.35 7.22
CA PHE A 87 -5.08 0.05 7.18
C PHE A 87 -5.12 0.64 8.58
N SER A 88 -3.96 1.08 9.10
CA SER A 88 -3.84 1.77 10.38
C SER A 88 -3.70 3.27 10.14
N ILE A 89 -4.37 4.08 10.94
CA ILE A 89 -4.17 5.54 11.01
C ILE A 89 -4.09 5.97 12.46
N GLY A 90 -3.12 6.80 12.85
CA GLY A 90 -3.03 7.27 14.24
C GLY A 90 -1.95 8.29 14.51
N LYS A 91 -1.88 8.77 15.75
CA LYS A 91 -0.92 9.82 16.20
C LYS A 91 0.49 9.29 16.49
N LYS A 92 0.65 7.99 16.72
CA LYS A 92 1.92 7.34 17.12
C LYS A 92 2.22 6.15 16.21
N VAL A 93 2.96 6.38 15.13
CA VAL A 93 3.69 5.30 14.47
C VAL A 93 5.17 5.70 14.43
N ALA A 94 6.08 4.73 14.48
CA ALA A 94 7.50 4.93 14.75
C ALA A 94 8.26 5.68 13.61
N TYR A 95 7.57 6.01 12.51
CA TYR A 95 8.19 6.54 11.29
C TYR A 95 7.72 7.96 10.99
N ILE A 96 8.58 8.95 11.23
CA ILE A 96 8.24 10.36 10.98
C ILE A 96 8.66 10.70 9.54
N GLU A 97 7.71 10.66 8.61
CA GLU A 97 7.87 11.27 7.29
C GLU A 97 8.15 12.78 7.44
N LYS A 98 9.08 13.31 6.65
CA LYS A 98 9.55 14.71 6.84
C LYS A 98 8.53 15.73 6.35
N ASN A 99 7.74 15.37 5.34
CA ASN A 99 6.81 16.28 4.66
C ASN A 99 5.39 15.69 4.65
N PRO A 100 4.64 15.78 5.76
CA PRO A 100 3.28 15.27 5.81
C PRO A 100 2.37 16.01 4.82
N LEU A 101 1.48 15.28 4.15
CA LEU A 101 0.46 15.84 3.26
C LEU A 101 -0.52 16.71 4.06
N PRO A 102 -0.66 18.01 3.75
CA PRO A 102 -1.68 18.84 4.38
C PRO A 102 -3.08 18.45 3.92
N VAL A 103 -3.98 18.26 4.88
CA VAL A 103 -5.40 17.95 4.64
C VAL A 103 -6.25 18.97 5.38
N GLU A 104 -6.95 19.83 4.63
CA GLU A 104 -7.89 20.78 5.19
C GLU A 104 -9.17 20.05 5.63
N THR A 105 -9.49 20.13 6.92
CA THR A 105 -10.72 19.51 7.46
C THR A 105 -11.22 20.24 8.70
N THR A 106 -12.54 20.30 8.84
CA THR A 106 -13.20 20.78 10.07
C THR A 106 -13.45 19.65 11.06
N ASP A 107 -13.26 18.39 10.66
CA ASP A 107 -13.46 17.24 11.53
C ASP A 107 -12.41 17.21 12.65
N SER A 108 -12.81 16.75 13.84
CA SER A 108 -11.84 16.36 14.84
C SER A 108 -10.99 15.18 14.33
N PRO A 109 -9.76 14.97 14.86
CA PRO A 109 -8.94 13.84 14.43
C PRO A 109 -9.64 12.48 14.54
N ASP A 110 -10.50 12.31 15.53
CA ASP A 110 -11.23 11.05 15.75
C ASP A 110 -12.35 10.88 14.72
N GLU A 111 -13.08 11.95 14.39
CA GLU A 111 -14.08 11.94 13.31
C GLU A 111 -13.42 11.71 11.96
N PHE A 112 -12.32 12.40 11.67
CA PHE A 112 -11.55 12.23 10.43
C PHE A 112 -11.10 10.77 10.26
N GLN A 113 -10.43 10.23 11.28
CA GLN A 113 -9.95 8.85 11.29
C GLN A 113 -11.08 7.83 11.18
N SER A 114 -12.32 8.19 11.51
CA SER A 114 -13.45 7.26 11.53
C SER A 114 -14.34 7.34 10.29
N ASN A 115 -14.11 8.30 9.40
CA ASN A 115 -14.92 8.55 8.20
C ASN A 115 -14.12 8.38 6.90
N LEU A 116 -13.05 7.60 6.95
CA LEU A 116 -12.28 7.25 5.75
C LEU A 116 -13.05 6.32 4.82
N ARG A 117 -12.84 6.51 3.51
CA ARG A 117 -13.37 5.69 2.43
C ARG A 117 -12.21 5.10 1.64
N PHE A 118 -12.44 3.95 1.03
CA PHE A 118 -11.41 3.19 0.33
C PHE A 118 -11.89 2.87 -1.07
N GLN A 119 -10.99 2.96 -2.04
CA GLN A 119 -11.25 2.54 -3.42
C GLN A 119 -10.02 1.81 -3.96
N LEU A 120 -10.24 0.82 -4.81
CA LEU A 120 -9.17 0.14 -5.52
C LEU A 120 -9.26 0.50 -7.01
N LYS A 121 -8.14 0.94 -7.58
CA LYS A 121 -8.01 1.20 -9.02
C LYS A 121 -7.20 0.10 -9.67
N ILE A 122 -7.73 -0.50 -10.72
CA ILE A 122 -7.03 -1.49 -11.57
C ILE A 122 -6.67 -0.81 -12.89
N PHE A 123 -5.40 -0.88 -13.29
CA PHE A 123 -4.89 -0.26 -14.52
C PHE A 123 -4.53 -1.34 -15.54
N GLN A 124 -5.21 -1.30 -16.69
CA GLN A 124 -4.96 -2.19 -17.83
C GLN A 124 -4.58 -1.34 -19.05
N GLY A 125 -3.27 -1.13 -19.23
CA GLY A 125 -2.76 -0.18 -20.23
C GLY A 125 -3.32 1.23 -20.00
N LEU A 126 -4.14 1.71 -20.94
CA LEU A 126 -4.80 3.03 -20.85
C LEU A 126 -6.18 2.99 -20.15
N ARG A 127 -6.69 1.79 -19.83
CA ARG A 127 -7.99 1.63 -19.17
C ARG A 127 -7.81 1.60 -17.66
N MET A 128 -8.78 2.17 -16.95
CA MET A 128 -8.84 2.17 -15.50
C MET A 128 -10.22 1.69 -15.05
N GLU A 129 -10.23 0.73 -14.14
CA GLU A 129 -11.44 0.18 -13.53
C GLU A 129 -11.45 0.51 -12.03
N LEU A 130 -12.56 1.08 -11.56
CA LEU A 130 -12.80 1.38 -10.15
C LEU A 130 -13.49 0.20 -9.48
N VAL A 131 -12.97 -0.22 -8.34
CA VAL A 131 -13.55 -1.28 -7.52
C VAL A 131 -13.82 -0.72 -6.13
N GLU A 132 -15.10 -0.71 -5.76
CA GLU A 132 -15.55 -0.37 -4.41
C GLU A 132 -15.32 -1.56 -3.47
N PRO A 133 -15.07 -1.32 -2.17
CA PRO A 133 -14.91 -2.40 -1.21
C PRO A 133 -16.24 -3.13 -1.01
N GLU A 134 -16.20 -4.46 -0.91
CA GLU A 134 -17.36 -5.22 -0.44
C GLU A 134 -17.63 -4.96 1.05
N GLU A 135 -16.57 -4.70 1.80
CA GLU A 135 -16.61 -4.47 3.24
C GLU A 135 -15.51 -3.50 3.65
N ALA A 136 -15.85 -2.51 4.47
CA ALA A 136 -14.88 -1.66 5.16
C ALA A 136 -15.34 -1.48 6.60
N ARG A 137 -14.59 -2.03 7.56
CA ARG A 137 -14.94 -1.94 8.98
C ARG A 137 -13.75 -1.62 9.85
N ILE A 138 -14.01 -0.93 10.94
CA ILE A 138 -13.03 -0.67 11.99
C ILE A 138 -12.95 -1.89 12.90
N ILE A 139 -11.73 -2.30 13.27
CA ILE A 139 -11.47 -3.36 14.24
C ILE A 139 -10.79 -2.80 15.50
N GLY A 140 -10.92 -3.50 16.62
CA GLY A 140 -10.40 -3.05 17.91
C GLY A 140 -11.38 -2.10 18.60
N VAL A 141 -10.99 -0.84 18.76
CA VAL A 141 -11.79 0.15 19.51
C VAL A 141 -12.95 0.66 18.65
N PRO A 142 -14.21 0.57 19.14
CA PRO A 142 -15.38 1.11 18.46
C PRO A 142 -15.24 2.58 18.05
N LYS A 143 -15.90 2.94 16.94
CA LYS A 143 -15.88 4.29 16.34
C LYS A 143 -16.30 5.41 17.29
N ASN A 144 -17.21 5.13 18.22
CA ASN A 144 -17.76 6.09 19.18
C ASN A 144 -16.88 6.32 20.43
N ILE A 145 -15.75 5.61 20.55
CA ILE A 145 -14.83 5.75 21.69
C ILE A 145 -13.55 6.44 21.20
N PRO A 146 -13.21 7.65 21.71
CA PRO A 146 -11.96 8.34 21.38
C PRO A 146 -10.74 7.44 21.52
N TYR A 147 -9.89 7.36 20.50
CA TYR A 147 -8.69 6.54 20.53
C TYR A 147 -7.63 7.10 19.57
N HIS A 148 -6.37 6.85 19.89
CA HIS A 148 -5.23 7.46 19.19
C HIS A 148 -4.89 6.80 17.86
N GLU A 149 -5.48 5.64 17.57
CA GLU A 149 -5.30 4.87 16.35
C GLU A 149 -6.64 4.28 15.91
N ARG A 150 -6.91 4.19 14.60
CA ARG A 150 -7.98 3.38 14.02
C ARG A 150 -7.37 2.37 13.07
N ILE A 151 -7.89 1.15 13.13
CA ILE A 151 -7.49 0.07 12.23
C ILE A 151 -8.71 -0.33 11.43
N TYR A 152 -8.59 -0.23 10.12
CA TYR A 152 -9.57 -0.67 9.15
C TYR A 152 -9.17 -2.03 8.59
N VAL A 153 -10.15 -2.92 8.45
CA VAL A 153 -10.07 -4.08 7.58
C VAL A 153 -10.99 -3.82 6.40
N VAL A 154 -10.40 -3.81 5.21
CA VAL A 154 -11.08 -3.48 3.96
C VAL A 154 -10.96 -4.66 3.01
N ARG A 155 -12.09 -5.17 2.50
CA ARG A 155 -12.13 -6.30 1.58
C ARG A 155 -12.61 -5.84 0.21
N PHE A 156 -11.88 -6.21 -0.83
CA PHE A 156 -12.25 -6.03 -2.23
C PHE A 156 -12.39 -7.39 -2.88
N LYS A 157 -13.44 -7.54 -3.70
CA LYS A 157 -13.56 -8.66 -4.63
C LYS A 157 -13.26 -8.15 -6.02
N LEU A 158 -12.25 -8.73 -6.65
CA LEU A 158 -11.87 -8.34 -8.01
C LEU A 158 -13.01 -8.73 -8.98
N PRO A 159 -13.34 -7.88 -9.97
CA PRO A 159 -14.45 -8.10 -10.89
C PRO A 159 -14.16 -9.19 -11.93
N ARG A 160 -12.88 -9.45 -12.18
CA ARG A 160 -12.36 -10.47 -13.11
C ARG A 160 -11.04 -11.03 -12.56
N ASP A 161 -10.48 -12.00 -13.27
CA ASP A 161 -9.10 -12.43 -13.00
C ASP A 161 -8.17 -11.34 -13.54
N VAL A 162 -7.43 -10.73 -12.61
CA VAL A 162 -6.54 -9.60 -12.90
C VAL A 162 -5.13 -10.16 -13.07
N PRO A 163 -4.51 -10.04 -14.25
CA PRO A 163 -3.14 -10.46 -14.48
C PRO A 163 -2.16 -9.85 -13.46
N ALA A 164 -1.16 -10.63 -13.04
CA ALA A 164 -0.22 -10.23 -12.01
C ALA A 164 0.76 -9.11 -12.43
N ASP A 165 0.83 -8.80 -13.73
CA ASP A 165 1.56 -7.68 -14.32
C ASP A 165 0.71 -6.41 -14.46
N GLU A 166 -0.61 -6.47 -14.23
CA GLU A 166 -1.45 -5.27 -14.13
C GLU A 166 -1.17 -4.52 -12.82
N ARG A 167 -1.22 -3.20 -12.89
CA ARG A 167 -0.95 -2.35 -11.73
C ARG A 167 -2.25 -2.09 -10.99
N MET A 168 -2.22 -2.20 -9.68
CA MET A 168 -3.33 -1.78 -8.82
C MET A 168 -2.90 -0.66 -7.87
N LYS A 169 -3.87 0.11 -7.40
CA LYS A 169 -3.65 1.18 -6.43
C LYS A 169 -4.80 1.25 -5.45
N LEU A 170 -4.52 1.07 -4.17
CA LEU A 170 -5.44 1.40 -3.08
C LEU A 170 -5.40 2.90 -2.86
N GLU A 171 -6.55 3.56 -2.87
CA GLU A 171 -6.69 4.97 -2.57
C GLU A 171 -7.61 5.14 -1.35
N VAL A 172 -7.24 6.07 -0.48
CA VAL A 172 -7.97 6.39 0.74
C VAL A 172 -8.44 7.83 0.64
N TYR A 173 -9.70 8.04 0.97
CA TYR A 173 -10.39 9.32 0.87
C TYR A 173 -10.99 9.72 2.22
N ASP A 174 -11.10 11.01 2.48
CA ASP A 174 -11.87 11.53 3.60
C ASP A 174 -13.39 11.53 3.30
N ARG A 175 -14.19 12.06 4.23
CA ARG A 175 -15.64 12.16 4.07
C ARG A 175 -16.09 13.09 2.93
N ASN A 176 -15.23 14.03 2.53
CA ASN A 176 -15.49 15.04 1.51
C ASN A 176 -14.99 14.60 0.12
N GLY A 177 -14.37 13.41 0.02
CA GLY A 177 -13.82 12.89 -1.23
C GLY A 177 -12.42 13.41 -1.55
N VAL A 178 -11.73 14.03 -0.59
CA VAL A 178 -10.32 14.40 -0.73
C VAL A 178 -9.46 13.16 -0.55
N GLN A 179 -8.53 12.90 -1.48
CA GLN A 179 -7.57 11.79 -1.35
C GLN A 179 -6.56 12.11 -0.26
N VAL A 180 -6.44 11.21 0.72
CA VAL A 180 -5.56 11.37 1.88
C VAL A 180 -4.40 10.37 1.89
N ALA A 181 -4.50 9.26 1.17
CA ALA A 181 -3.38 8.33 1.01
C ALA A 181 -3.54 7.50 -0.27
N LYS A 182 -2.42 6.94 -0.75
CA LYS A 182 -2.41 5.98 -1.86
C LYS A 182 -1.29 4.95 -1.68
N PHE A 183 -1.56 3.70 -2.06
CA PHE A 183 -0.62 2.59 -1.97
C PHE A 183 -0.63 1.79 -3.26
N HIS A 184 0.55 1.56 -3.83
CA HIS A 184 0.70 0.77 -5.05
C HIS A 184 0.65 -0.72 -4.74
N VAL A 185 -0.23 -1.46 -5.40
CA VAL A 185 -0.36 -2.91 -5.30
C VAL A 185 0.21 -3.52 -6.57
N GLN A 186 1.46 -4.01 -6.49
CA GLN A 186 2.23 -4.56 -7.61
C GLN A 186 2.96 -5.82 -7.15
N LEU A 187 2.80 -6.92 -7.88
CA LEU A 187 3.56 -8.15 -7.64
C LEU A 187 4.80 -8.24 -8.54
N LEU A 188 4.75 -7.55 -9.68
CA LEU A 188 5.86 -7.36 -10.61
C LEU A 188 6.17 -5.86 -10.68
N ASN A 189 7.46 -5.52 -10.81
CA ASN A 189 7.99 -4.16 -10.79
C ASN A 189 8.36 -3.73 -12.21
#